data_AF-A0A967MI25-F1
#
_entry.id   AF-A0A967MI25-F1
#
_cell.length_a   1.000
_cell.length_b   1.000
_cell.length_c   1.000
_cell.angle_alpha   90.00
_cell.angle_beta   90.00
_cell.angle_gamma   90.00
#
_symmetry.space_group_name_H-M   'P 1'
#
loop_
_entity.id
_entity.type
_entity.pdbx_description
1 polymer ?
#
loop_
_entity_poly.entity_id
_entity_poly.type
_entity_poly.pdbx_seq_one_letter_code
_entity_poly.pdbx_strand_id
1 'polypeptide(L)' 'AVVGGDYFGPDGFAEQWGHPVRVGMTKRARDDDAARRLWDISVDLTGADYSPLDAAGS' A
#
# COMPACT_ATOMS: atom_id res chain seq x y z
N ALA A 1 16.59 3.36 -0.20
CA ALA A 1 15.48 4.29 0.09
C ALA A 1 14.18 3.49 0.17
N VAL A 2 13.26 3.93 1.02
CA VAL A 2 11.90 3.38 1.11
C VAL A 2 11.05 4.03 0.02
N VAL A 3 10.23 3.25 -0.67
CA VAL A 3 9.26 3.73 -1.66
C VAL A 3 7.84 3.29 -1.28
N GLY A 4 6.84 4.05 -1.74
CA GLY A 4 5.44 3.68 -1.53
C GLY A 4 5.15 2.27 -2.08
N GLY A 5 4.46 1.44 -1.30
CA GLY A 5 4.18 0.05 -1.64
C GLY A 5 5.25 -0.96 -1.20
N ASP A 6 6.34 -0.53 -0.57
CA ASP A 6 7.28 -1.45 0.08
C ASP A 6 6.65 -2.13 1.31
N TYR A 7 6.89 -3.43 1.46
CA TYR A 7 6.55 -4.20 2.66
C TYR A 7 7.83 -4.60 3.38
N PHE A 8 7.84 -4.46 4.69
CA PHE A 8 8.98 -4.86 5.54
C PHE A 8 8.52 -5.85 6.59
N GLY A 9 9.25 -6.95 6.70
CA GLY A 9 9.00 -8.05 7.61
C GLY A 9 10.33 -8.68 8.04
N PRO A 10 10.35 -9.51 9.07
CA PRO A 10 11.59 -10.10 9.53
C PRO A 10 12.03 -11.25 8.62
N ASP A 11 13.33 -11.51 8.56
CA ASP A 11 13.95 -12.48 7.64
C ASP A 11 13.92 -13.95 8.10
N GLY A 12 13.43 -14.23 9.31
CA GLY A 12 13.32 -15.58 9.86
C GLY A 12 12.11 -16.36 9.35
N PHE A 13 11.90 -17.54 9.94
CA PHE A 13 10.95 -18.51 9.42
C PHE A 13 9.52 -17.95 9.35
N ALA A 14 8.94 -18.02 8.15
CA ALA A 14 7.61 -17.51 7.85
C ALA A 14 7.40 -16.04 8.29
N GLU A 15 8.46 -15.23 8.24
CA GLU A 15 8.43 -13.82 8.64
C GLU A 15 8.00 -13.61 10.11
N GLN A 16 8.29 -14.56 11.02
CA GLN A 16 7.88 -14.48 12.42
C GLN A 16 8.92 -13.87 13.38
N TRP A 17 10.20 -13.89 13.03
CA TRP A 17 11.30 -13.37 13.86
C TRP A 17 12.52 -13.05 13.00
N GLY A 18 13.50 -12.31 13.51
CA GLY A 18 14.71 -11.94 12.76
C GLY A 18 14.83 -10.44 12.53
N HIS A 19 15.70 -10.03 11.61
CA HIS A 19 15.98 -8.62 11.32
C HIS A 19 15.01 -8.08 10.25
N PRO A 20 14.64 -6.80 10.33
CA PRO A 20 13.74 -6.21 9.34
C PRO A 20 14.39 -6.14 7.96
N VAL A 21 13.74 -6.76 6.99
CA VAL A 21 14.12 -6.74 5.57
C VAL A 21 12.92 -6.38 4.72
N ARG A 22 13.14 -6.03 3.45
CA ARG A 22 12.05 -5.88 2.50
C ARG A 22 11.51 -7.27 2.16
N VAL A 23 10.21 -7.47 2.30
CA VAL A 23 9.51 -8.72 2.00
C VAL A 23 8.49 -8.51 0.88
N GLY A 24 7.99 -9.61 0.31
CA GLY A 24 6.97 -9.55 -0.72
C GLY A 24 5.56 -9.39 -0.13
N MET A 25 4.70 -8.64 -0.81
CA MET A 25 3.27 -8.60 -0.47
C MET A 25 2.50 -9.80 -1.06
N THR A 26 1.34 -10.15 -0.49
CA THR A 26 0.49 -11.24 -1.00
C THR A 26 -0.05 -10.95 -2.41
N LYS A 27 -0.48 -11.97 -3.16
CA LYS A 27 -1.08 -11.77 -4.49
C LYS A 27 -2.28 -10.82 -4.50
N ARG A 28 -3.14 -10.89 -3.48
CA ARG A 28 -4.32 -10.00 -3.36
C ARG A 28 -3.92 -8.55 -3.15
N ALA A 29 -2.83 -8.31 -2.41
CA ALA A 29 -2.31 -6.96 -2.21
C ALA A 29 -1.63 -6.39 -3.47
N ARG A 30 -1.31 -7.23 -4.47
CA ARG A 30 -0.75 -6.83 -5.77
C ARG A 30 -1.81 -6.58 -6.84
N ASP A 31 -3.09 -6.66 -6.49
CA ASP A 31 -4.19 -6.48 -7.43
C ASP A 31 -4.53 -4.99 -7.56
N ASP A 32 -4.00 -4.37 -8.61
CA ASP A 32 -4.17 -2.94 -8.88
C ASP A 32 -5.64 -2.56 -9.11
N ASP A 33 -6.43 -3.46 -9.71
CA ASP A 33 -7.85 -3.19 -9.99
C ASP A 33 -8.67 -3.24 -8.70
N ALA A 34 -8.38 -4.20 -7.82
CA ALA A 34 -8.95 -4.25 -6.49
C ALA A 34 -8.55 -3.01 -5.66
N ALA A 35 -7.29 -2.58 -5.75
CA ALA A 35 -6.80 -1.38 -5.06
C ALA A 35 -7.54 -0.12 -5.52
N ARG A 36 -7.67 0.09 -6.83
CA ARG A 36 -8.44 1.22 -7.41
C ARG A 36 -9.89 1.21 -6.94
N ARG A 37 -10.56 0.06 -7.06
CA ARG A 37 -11.95 -0.07 -6.64
C ARG A 37 -12.15 0.21 -5.15
N LEU A 38 -11.23 -0.27 -4.30
CA LEU A 38 -11.28 -0.01 -2.86
C LEU A 38 -11.13 1.49 -2.58
N TRP A 39 -10.21 2.16 -3.26
CA TRP A 39 -9.99 3.59 -3.12
C TRP A 39 -11.24 4.40 -3.51
N ASP A 40 -11.79 4.16 -4.70
CA ASP A 40 -12.95 4.89 -5.20
C ASP A 40 -14.14 4.79 -4.24
N ILE A 41 -14.46 3.56 -3.78
CA ILE A 41 -15.53 3.33 -2.82
C ILE A 41 -15.25 4.04 -1.49
N SER A 42 -14.00 4.06 -1.03
CA SER A 42 -13.64 4.70 0.24
C SER A 42 -13.79 6.22 0.16
N VAL A 43 -13.39 6.83 -0.96
CA VAL A 43 -13.61 8.25 -1.26
C VAL A 43 -15.11 8.56 -1.28
N ASP A 44 -15.90 7.78 -2.02
CA ASP A 44 -17.35 7.96 -2.12
C ASP A 44 -18.05 7.86 -0.76
N LEU A 45 -17.65 6.89 0.08
CA LEU A 45 -18.25 6.66 1.39
C LEU A 45 -17.88 7.71 2.43
N THR A 46 -16.68 8.30 2.32
CA THR A 46 -16.18 9.27 3.31
C THR A 46 -16.36 10.72 2.87
N GLY A 47 -16.58 10.97 1.58
CA GLY A 47 -16.57 12.31 1.00
C GLY A 47 -15.18 12.96 1.01
N ALA A 48 -14.11 12.18 1.18
CA ALA A 48 -12.75 12.71 1.22
C ALA A 48 -12.32 13.19 -0.18
N ASP A 49 -11.91 14.46 -0.29
CA ASP A 49 -11.41 15.03 -1.53
C ASP A 49 -9.88 15.17 -1.50
N TYR A 50 -9.22 14.40 -2.35
CA TYR A 50 -7.75 14.39 -2.49
C TYR A 50 -7.28 15.18 -3.72
N SER A 51 -8.18 15.69 -4.57
CA SER A 51 -7.82 16.45 -5.78
C SER A 51 -6.92 17.68 -5.52
N PRO A 52 -6.97 18.37 -4.37
CA PRO A 52 -6.04 19.47 -4.10
C PRO A 52 -4.57 19.03 -3.93
N LEU A 53 -4.33 17.76 -3.58
CA LEU A 53 -2.96 17.23 -3.42
C LEU A 53 -2.31 16.91 -4.76
N ASP A 54 -3.11 16.55 -5.77
CA ASP A 54 -2.63 16.30 -7.13
C ASP A 54 -2.11 17.59 -7.79
N ALA A 55 -2.75 18.72 -7.48
CA ALA A 55 -2.37 20.05 -7.99
C ALA A 55 -1.09 20.60 -7.34
N ALA A 56 -0.74 20.16 -6.13
CA ALA A 56 0.44 20.62 -5.40
C ALA A 56 1.72 19.81 -5.68
N GLY A 57 1.58 18.63 -6.32
CA GLY A 57 2.66 17.70 -6.60
C GLY A 57 3.12 17.64 -8.06
N SER A 58 2.54 18.46 -8.94
CA SER A 58 2.91 18.58 -10.37
C SER A 58 3.84 19.76 -10.62
#